data_AF-A0A376JRF7-F1
#
_entry.id   AF-A0A376JRF7-F1
#
_cell.length_a   1.000
_cell.length_b   1.000
_cell.length_c   1.000
_cell.angle_alpha   90.00
_cell.angle_beta   90.00
_cell.angle_gamma   90.00
#
_symmetry.space_group_name_H-M   'P 1'
#
loop_
_entity.id
_entity.type
_entity.pdbx_description
1 polymer ?
#
loop_
_entity_poly.entity_id
_entity_poly.type
_entity_poly.pdbx_seq_one_letter_code
_entity_poly.pdbx_strand_id
1 'polypeptide(L)'
;MLELLLAGGMDIIRAMRLLVPPAWQNNPDMDPELRAFFDFNSMHMEPWDGPAGIVMSDGRFAACNLDRNGLRPARYVITKDKLITCASEVGIWDYQPDEVVEKGRVGPGELMVIDTRSGRILHSAETDDDLKSRHPYKEWDGEKTSADWYRLKTCPMKK
;
A
#
# COMPACT_ATOMS: atom_id res chain seq x y z
N MET A 1 6.34 10.24 10.37
CA MET A 1 6.98 9.62 9.19
C MET A 1 6.11 9.75 7.95
N LEU A 2 4.89 9.21 7.93
CA LEU A 2 3.96 9.35 6.80
C LEU A 2 3.79 10.81 6.35
N GLU A 3 3.48 11.72 7.28
CA GLU A 3 3.32 13.15 6.99
C GLU A 3 4.57 13.80 6.38
N LEU A 4 5.77 13.34 6.77
CA LEU A 4 7.03 13.81 6.18
C LEU A 4 7.17 13.36 4.72
N LEU A 5 6.77 12.13 4.40
CA LEU A 5 6.77 11.62 3.02
C LEU A 5 5.78 12.39 2.16
N LEU A 6 4.58 12.66 2.69
CA LEU A 6 3.56 13.46 2.01
C LEU A 6 4.06 14.89 1.76
N ALA A 7 4.64 15.54 2.78
CA ALA A 7 5.23 16.87 2.64
C ALA A 7 6.42 16.89 1.66
N GLY A 8 7.13 15.76 1.53
CA GLY A 8 8.17 15.54 0.52
C GLY A 8 7.65 15.33 -0.90
N GLY A 9 6.34 15.40 -1.13
CA GLY A 9 5.70 15.25 -2.43
C GLY A 9 5.38 13.80 -2.82
N MET A 10 5.49 12.85 -1.88
CA MET A 10 5.07 11.48 -2.10
C MET A 10 3.55 11.37 -2.02
N ASP A 11 2.96 10.69 -3.00
CA ASP A 11 1.54 10.33 -2.99
C ASP A 11 1.20 9.38 -1.82
N ILE A 12 0.00 9.51 -1.26
CA ILE A 12 -0.45 8.75 -0.08
C ILE A 12 -0.45 7.24 -0.32
N ILE A 13 -0.84 6.81 -1.53
CA ILE A 13 -0.87 5.40 -1.91
C ILE A 13 0.55 4.84 -1.92
N ARG A 14 1.48 5.56 -2.56
CA ARG A 14 2.90 5.19 -2.60
C ARG A 14 3.53 5.18 -1.21
N ALA A 15 3.27 6.20 -0.39
CA ALA A 15 3.81 6.30 0.95
C ALA A 15 3.34 5.15 1.84
N MET A 16 2.08 4.73 1.68
CA MET A 16 1.54 3.58 2.40
C MET A 16 2.14 2.26 1.95
N ARG A 17 2.30 2.05 0.64
CA ARG A 17 2.98 0.85 0.12
C ARG A 17 4.45 0.79 0.51
N LEU A 18 5.12 1.93 0.70
CA LEU A 18 6.49 2.00 1.20
C LEU A 18 6.57 1.64 2.69
N LEU A 19 5.69 2.20 3.52
CA LEU A 19 5.72 2.00 4.98
C LEU A 19 5.18 0.63 5.40
N VAL A 20 4.04 0.23 4.84
CA VAL A 20 3.32 -1.01 5.20
C VAL A 20 3.07 -1.82 3.92
N PRO A 21 4.12 -2.46 3.35
CA PRO A 21 3.96 -3.31 2.18
C PRO A 21 3.23 -4.62 2.53
N PRO A 22 2.47 -5.20 1.58
CA PRO A 22 1.87 -6.52 1.73
C PRO A 22 2.95 -7.61 1.83
N ALA A 23 2.57 -8.84 2.17
CA ALA A 23 3.49 -9.98 2.15
C ALA A 23 3.87 -10.36 0.70
N TRP A 24 4.98 -9.83 0.20
CA TRP A 24 5.41 -9.99 -1.20
C TRP A 24 6.57 -10.99 -1.40
N GLN A 25 7.49 -11.11 -0.44
CA GLN A 25 8.74 -11.87 -0.59
C GLN A 25 8.52 -13.33 -0.99
N ASN A 26 7.58 -14.00 -0.32
CA ASN A 26 7.29 -15.43 -0.48
C ASN A 26 6.09 -15.73 -1.38
N ASN A 27 5.56 -14.76 -2.13
CA ASN A 27 4.38 -14.96 -2.98
C ASN A 27 4.78 -15.40 -4.40
N PRO A 28 4.63 -16.68 -4.78
CA PRO A 28 5.03 -17.17 -6.10
C PRO A 28 4.17 -16.64 -7.25
N ASP A 29 2.92 -16.25 -6.97
CA ASP A 29 1.94 -15.81 -7.97
C ASP A 29 1.96 -14.28 -8.18
N MET A 30 2.90 -13.58 -7.54
CA MET A 30 3.00 -12.12 -7.65
C MET A 30 3.66 -11.71 -8.97
N ASP A 31 3.08 -10.68 -9.60
CA ASP A 31 3.64 -10.07 -10.80
C ASP A 31 5.11 -9.66 -10.61
N PRO A 32 6.04 -10.09 -11.49
CA PRO A 32 7.45 -9.70 -11.44
C PRO A 32 7.70 -8.19 -11.41
N GLU A 33 6.86 -7.38 -12.07
CA GLU A 33 7.02 -5.92 -12.05
C GLU A 33 6.64 -5.33 -10.69
N LEU A 34 5.58 -5.85 -10.08
CA LEU A 34 5.16 -5.46 -8.75
C LEU A 34 6.18 -5.92 -7.69
N ARG A 35 6.75 -7.11 -7.86
CA ARG A 35 7.87 -7.59 -7.04
C ARG A 35 9.06 -6.64 -7.13
N ALA A 36 9.46 -6.24 -8.34
CA ALA A 36 10.55 -5.29 -8.54
C ALA A 36 10.29 -3.93 -7.87
N PHE A 37 9.04 -3.45 -7.89
CA PHE A 37 8.62 -2.26 -7.12
C PHE A 37 8.88 -2.44 -5.63
N PHE A 38 8.43 -3.55 -5.03
CA PHE A 38 8.63 -3.79 -3.60
C PHE A 38 10.10 -4.02 -3.23
N ASP A 39 10.85 -4.75 -4.07
CA ASP A 39 12.30 -4.95 -3.91
C ASP A 39 13.05 -3.61 -3.89
N PHE A 40 12.75 -2.71 -4.82
CA PHE A 40 13.35 -1.36 -4.84
C PHE A 40 13.03 -0.58 -3.56
N ASN A 41 11.77 -0.56 -3.14
CA ASN A 41 11.36 0.20 -1.96
C ASN A 41 11.92 -0.39 -0.65
N SER A 42 12.10 -1.71 -0.57
CA SER A 42 12.68 -2.38 0.60
C SER A 42 14.11 -1.94 0.92
N MET A 43 14.85 -1.43 -0.08
CA MET A 43 16.21 -0.90 0.11
C MET A 43 16.23 0.49 0.73
N HIS A 44 15.12 1.23 0.64
CA HIS A 44 15.01 2.60 1.11
C HIS A 44 14.41 2.70 2.50
N MET A 45 13.53 1.76 2.86
CA MET A 45 12.82 1.77 4.13
C MET A 45 12.56 0.35 4.61
N GLU A 46 12.90 0.09 5.87
CA GLU A 46 12.44 -1.12 6.53
C GLU A 46 10.91 -1.04 6.72
N PRO A 47 10.19 -2.14 6.49
CA PRO A 47 8.75 -2.16 6.63
C PRO A 47 8.35 -1.97 8.10
N TRP A 48 7.31 -1.18 8.32
CA TRP A 48 6.74 -0.97 9.65
C TRP A 48 5.82 -2.14 9.96
N ASP A 49 6.39 -3.17 10.59
CA ASP A 49 5.67 -4.40 10.92
C ASP A 49 4.99 -4.31 12.30
N GLY A 50 3.83 -4.96 12.42
CA GLY A 50 3.01 -4.98 13.63
C GLY A 50 1.50 -4.96 13.35
N PRO A 51 0.64 -5.35 14.32
CA PRO A 51 -0.81 -5.36 14.13
C PRO A 51 -1.35 -3.94 13.92
N ALA A 52 -1.76 -3.62 12.70
CA ALA A 52 -2.15 -2.26 12.34
C ALA A 52 -3.30 -2.26 11.32
N GLY A 53 -4.41 -1.63 11.70
CA GLY A 53 -5.46 -1.20 10.78
C GLY A 53 -5.43 0.32 10.75
N ILE A 54 -4.96 0.90 9.64
CA ILE A 54 -4.70 2.33 9.54
C ILE A 54 -5.74 2.97 8.64
N VAL A 55 -6.46 3.95 9.16
CA VAL A 55 -7.38 4.80 8.40
C VAL A 55 -6.79 6.20 8.34
N MET A 56 -6.77 6.78 7.15
CA MET A 56 -6.17 8.09 6.91
C MET A 56 -6.87 8.84 5.81
N SER A 57 -6.66 10.15 5.78
CA SER A 57 -7.15 11.03 4.74
C SER A 57 -6.18 12.18 4.53
N ASP A 58 -5.92 12.53 3.27
CA ASP A 58 -5.19 13.75 2.88
C ASP A 58 -6.14 14.87 2.41
N GLY A 59 -7.46 14.68 2.58
CA GLY A 59 -8.51 15.57 2.11
C GLY A 59 -9.03 15.26 0.70
N ARG A 60 -8.20 14.67 -0.17
CA ARG A 60 -8.61 14.19 -1.51
C ARG A 60 -8.85 12.68 -1.51
N PHE A 61 -7.96 11.93 -0.90
CA PHE A 61 -8.02 10.50 -0.78
C PHE A 61 -8.29 10.13 0.67
N ALA A 62 -9.24 9.24 0.89
CA ALA A 62 -9.41 8.53 2.15
C ALA A 62 -8.95 7.08 1.94
N ALA A 63 -8.07 6.57 2.79
CA ALA A 63 -7.50 5.24 2.63
C ALA A 63 -7.64 4.42 3.91
N CYS A 64 -7.88 3.12 3.73
CA CYS A 64 -7.80 2.11 4.78
C CYS A 64 -6.78 1.05 4.36
N ASN A 65 -5.75 0.88 5.18
CA ASN A 65 -4.68 -0.10 4.98
C ASN A 65 -4.64 -1.08 6.14
N LEU A 66 -4.42 -2.36 5.83
CA LEU A 66 -4.14 -3.38 6.81
C LEU A 66 -2.70 -3.87 6.73
N ASP A 67 -2.17 -4.23 7.90
CA ASP A 67 -0.89 -4.91 8.01
C ASP A 67 -0.83 -6.18 7.17
N ARG A 68 0.38 -6.61 6.83
CA ARG A 68 0.67 -7.78 5.99
C ARG A 68 -0.03 -9.08 6.43
N ASN A 69 -0.31 -9.22 7.72
CA ASN A 69 -0.92 -10.40 8.31
C ASN A 69 -2.43 -10.22 8.56
N GLY A 70 -2.95 -8.99 8.43
CA GLY A 70 -4.34 -8.66 8.69
C GLY A 70 -4.75 -8.92 10.13
N LEU A 71 -3.89 -8.59 11.09
CA LEU A 71 -4.10 -8.91 12.51
C LEU A 71 -5.19 -8.06 13.17
N ARG A 72 -5.59 -6.95 12.52
CA ARG A 72 -6.71 -6.11 12.95
C ARG A 72 -7.91 -6.32 12.02
N PRO A 73 -9.14 -6.42 12.56
CA PRO A 73 -10.31 -6.44 11.71
C PRO A 73 -10.56 -5.04 11.13
N ALA A 74 -10.85 -4.97 9.83
CA ALA A 74 -11.40 -3.77 9.19
C ALA A 74 -12.54 -4.19 8.26
N ARG A 75 -13.73 -3.67 8.54
CA ARG A 75 -14.98 -3.93 7.81
C ARG A 75 -15.44 -2.62 7.19
N TYR A 76 -15.95 -2.71 5.97
CA TYR A 76 -16.58 -1.56 5.32
C TYR A 76 -18.01 -1.89 4.90
N VAL A 77 -18.85 -0.87 4.95
CA VAL A 77 -20.24 -0.90 4.49
C VAL A 77 -20.46 0.30 3.58
N ILE A 78 -21.05 0.03 2.42
CA ILE A 78 -21.40 1.06 1.42
C ILE A 78 -22.93 1.15 1.39
N THR A 79 -23.45 2.35 1.60
CA THR A 79 -24.90 2.62 1.53
C THR A 79 -25.31 3.20 0.17
N LYS A 80 -26.62 3.19 -0.11
CA LYS A 80 -27.20 3.76 -1.33
C LYS A 80 -26.92 5.26 -1.49
N ASP A 81 -26.77 5.97 -0.37
CA ASP A 81 -26.42 7.39 -0.32
C ASP A 81 -24.92 7.65 -0.57
N LYS A 82 -24.17 6.62 -0.99
CA LYS A 82 -22.72 6.67 -1.25
C LYS A 82 -21.90 7.02 -0.01
N LEU A 83 -22.44 6.74 1.18
CA LEU A 83 -21.66 6.79 2.41
C LEU A 83 -20.88 5.49 2.54
N ILE A 84 -19.61 5.62 2.90
CA ILE A 84 -18.72 4.49 3.17
C ILE A 84 -18.33 4.57 4.63
N THR A 85 -18.76 3.56 5.39
CA THR A 85 -18.39 3.42 6.80
C THR A 85 -17.32 2.35 6.90
N CYS A 86 -16.12 2.72 7.34
CA CYS A 86 -15.02 1.80 7.62
C CYS A 86 -14.73 1.78 9.12
N ALA A 87 -14.84 0.62 9.74
CA ALA A 87 -14.63 0.44 11.17
C ALA A 87 -14.10 -0.97 11.49
N SER A 88 -13.64 -1.18 12.73
CA SER A 88 -13.20 -2.49 13.19
C SER A 88 -14.33 -3.52 13.24
N GLU A 89 -15.58 -3.06 13.32
CA GLU A 89 -16.79 -3.88 13.47
C GLU A 89 -17.91 -3.36 12.55
N VAL A 90 -18.92 -4.19 12.33
CA VAL A 90 -20.15 -3.83 11.59
C VAL A 90 -21.25 -3.39 12.56
N GLY A 91 -22.10 -2.46 12.13
CA GLY A 91 -23.21 -1.93 12.96
C GLY A 91 -22.83 -0.75 13.86
N ILE A 92 -21.69 -0.09 13.59
CA ILE A 92 -21.28 1.13 14.31
C ILE A 92 -22.11 2.35 13.88
N TRP A 93 -22.56 2.38 12.64
CA TRP A 93 -23.42 3.44 12.10
C TRP A 93 -24.86 2.96 11.98
N ASP A 94 -25.82 3.84 12.27
CA ASP A 94 -27.26 3.55 12.27
C ASP A 94 -27.84 3.59 10.85
N TYR A 95 -27.36 2.69 9.99
CA TYR A 95 -27.94 2.45 8.67
C TYR A 95 -29.04 1.40 8.76
N GLN A 96 -30.10 1.56 7.99
CA GLN A 96 -31.12 0.52 7.86
C GLN A 96 -30.62 -0.61 6.94
N PRO A 97 -31.03 -1.87 7.16
CA PRO A 97 -30.57 -3.00 6.34
C PRO A 97 -30.86 -2.85 4.85
N ASP A 98 -31.93 -2.15 4.48
CA ASP A 98 -32.33 -1.88 3.10
C ASP A 98 -31.51 -0.77 2.43
N GLU A 99 -30.79 0.06 3.19
CA GLU A 99 -29.90 1.10 2.68
C GLU A 99 -28.53 0.55 2.26
N VAL A 100 -28.18 -0.66 2.68
CA VAL A 100 -26.86 -1.25 2.41
C VAL A 100 -26.78 -1.81 0.99
N VAL A 101 -25.82 -1.31 0.21
CA VAL A 101 -25.49 -1.80 -1.12
C VAL A 101 -24.49 -2.95 -1.04
N GLU A 102 -23.42 -2.75 -0.26
CA GLU A 102 -22.32 -3.70 -0.18
C GLU A 102 -21.76 -3.75 1.24
N LYS A 103 -21.35 -4.96 1.66
CA LYS A 103 -20.59 -5.19 2.88
C LYS A 103 -19.35 -5.98 2.53
N GLY A 104 -18.20 -5.48 2.95
CA GLY A 104 -16.92 -6.13 2.69
C GLY A 104 -15.98 -6.09 3.90
N ARG A 105 -14.80 -6.64 3.69
CA ARG A 105 -13.68 -6.55 4.63
C ARG A 105 -12.43 -6.16 3.86
N VAL A 106 -11.54 -5.44 4.51
CA VAL A 106 -10.19 -5.23 4.02
C VAL A 106 -9.36 -6.45 4.45
N GLY A 107 -8.68 -7.08 3.49
CA GLY A 107 -7.85 -8.26 3.70
C GLY A 107 -6.43 -7.95 4.19
N PRO A 108 -5.65 -8.99 4.52
CA PRO A 108 -4.24 -8.85 4.88
C PRO A 108 -3.43 -8.16 3.79
N GLY A 109 -2.72 -7.08 4.14
CA GLY A 109 -1.92 -6.30 3.19
C GLY A 109 -2.73 -5.56 2.12
N GLU A 110 -4.07 -5.55 2.22
CA GLU A 110 -4.91 -4.79 1.30
C GLU A 110 -4.90 -3.30 1.67
N LEU A 111 -4.97 -2.50 0.61
CA LEU A 111 -5.13 -1.06 0.63
C LEU A 111 -6.41 -0.73 -0.14
N MET A 112 -7.41 -0.21 0.55
CA MET A 112 -8.61 0.38 -0.03
C MET A 112 -8.44 1.89 -0.05
N VAL A 113 -8.59 2.51 -1.22
CA VAL A 113 -8.49 3.97 -1.36
C VAL A 113 -9.78 4.50 -1.97
N ILE A 114 -10.24 5.64 -1.46
CA ILE A 114 -11.44 6.34 -1.92
C ILE A 114 -10.98 7.70 -2.40
N ASP A 115 -11.15 7.98 -3.69
CA ASP A 115 -10.91 9.31 -4.24
C ASP A 115 -12.19 10.14 -4.11
N THR A 116 -12.19 11.11 -3.21
CA THR A 116 -13.35 11.98 -2.95
C THR A 116 -13.65 12.92 -4.11
N ARG A 117 -12.68 13.17 -4.99
CA ARG A 117 -12.84 14.06 -6.14
C ARG A 117 -13.48 13.35 -7.33
N SER A 118 -13.05 12.12 -7.61
CA SER A 118 -13.65 11.32 -8.69
C SER A 118 -14.83 10.47 -8.22
N GLY A 119 -15.02 10.31 -6.91
CA GLY A 119 -16.09 9.51 -6.32
C GLY A 119 -15.91 8.01 -6.58
N ARG A 120 -14.67 7.55 -6.77
CA ARG A 120 -14.32 6.16 -7.09
C ARG A 120 -13.62 5.49 -5.91
N ILE A 121 -13.90 4.20 -5.75
CA ILE A 121 -13.17 3.31 -4.86
C ILE A 121 -12.11 2.62 -5.70
N LEU A 122 -10.85 2.77 -5.31
CA LEU A 122 -9.70 2.12 -5.91
C LEU A 122 -9.34 0.91 -5.04
N HIS A 123 -9.35 -0.26 -5.67
CA HIS A 123 -8.95 -1.51 -5.03
C HIS A 123 -7.43 -1.69 -5.13
N SER A 124 -6.89 -2.55 -4.26
CA SER A 124 -5.46 -2.79 -4.16
C SER A 124 -4.79 -3.13 -5.49
N ALA A 125 -5.42 -3.96 -6.33
CA ALA A 125 -4.87 -4.33 -7.63
C ALA A 125 -4.71 -3.12 -8.57
N GLU A 126 -5.72 -2.23 -8.63
CA GLU A 126 -5.65 -1.01 -9.45
C GLU A 126 -4.57 -0.06 -8.93
N THR A 127 -4.43 0.07 -7.61
CA THR A 127 -3.38 0.90 -7.02
C THR A 127 -1.98 0.32 -7.22
N ASP A 128 -1.84 -1.01 -7.18
CA ASP A 128 -0.56 -1.69 -7.35
C ASP A 128 -0.09 -1.66 -8.81
N ASP A 129 -1.03 -1.78 -9.76
CA ASP A 129 -0.78 -1.64 -11.19
C ASP A 129 -0.37 -0.20 -11.57
N ASP A 130 -0.99 0.81 -10.97
CA ASP A 130 -0.56 2.19 -11.12
C ASP A 130 0.85 2.40 -10.55
N LEU A 131 1.13 1.89 -9.34
CA LEU A 131 2.43 2.08 -8.71
C LEU A 131 3.58 1.39 -9.45
N LYS A 132 3.39 0.16 -9.92
CA LYS A 132 4.43 -0.59 -10.65
C LYS A 132 4.75 0.04 -12.01
N SER A 133 3.79 0.69 -12.64
CA SER A 133 3.94 1.28 -13.99
C SER A 133 4.54 2.69 -14.00
N ARG A 134 4.63 3.37 -12.85
CA ARG A 134 5.18 4.74 -12.76
C ARG A 134 6.65 4.85 -13.13
N HIS A 135 7.46 3.80 -12.91
CA HIS A 135 8.89 3.80 -13.20
C HIS A 135 9.36 2.39 -13.65
N PRO A 136 10.48 2.28 -14.39
CA PRO A 136 11.00 1.00 -14.86
C PRO A 136 11.77 0.24 -13.75
N TYR A 137 11.06 -0.17 -12.69
CA TYR A 137 11.67 -0.81 -11.51
C TYR A 137 12.45 -2.08 -11.85
N LYS A 138 11.99 -2.84 -12.85
CA LYS A 138 12.64 -4.07 -13.29
C LYS A 138 14.00 -3.84 -13.93
N GLU A 139 14.19 -2.71 -14.62
CA GLU A 139 15.49 -2.35 -15.20
C GLU A 139 16.49 -2.02 -14.10
N TRP A 140 16.05 -1.25 -13.10
CA TRP A 140 16.87 -0.91 -11.92
C TRP A 140 17.22 -2.14 -11.08
N ASP A 141 16.37 -3.17 -11.08
CA ASP A 141 16.66 -4.44 -10.43
C ASP A 141 17.67 -5.28 -11.23
N GLY A 142 17.56 -5.28 -12.56
CA GLY A 142 18.50 -5.93 -13.47
C GLY A 142 19.93 -5.38 -13.37
N GLU A 143 20.10 -4.06 -13.22
CA GLU A 143 21.41 -3.43 -12.99
C GLU A 143 22.08 -3.91 -11.69
N LYS A 144 21.32 -4.37 -10.69
CA LYS A 144 21.89 -4.99 -9.47
C LYS A 144 22.60 -6.30 -9.76
N THR A 145 22.18 -7.02 -10.80
CA THR A 145 22.70 -8.35 -11.13
C THR A 145 23.96 -8.29 -11.99
N SER A 146 24.23 -7.16 -12.67
CA SER A 146 25.37 -7.03 -13.60
C SER A 146 26.65 -6.45 -12.98
N ALA A 147 26.72 -6.19 -11.68
CA ALA A 147 27.93 -5.67 -11.06
C ALA A 147 28.14 -6.26 -9.67
N ASP A 148 29.21 -7.07 -9.49
CA ASP A 148 30.37 -6.79 -8.62
C ASP A 148 30.19 -5.90 -7.36
N TRP A 149 29.02 -5.89 -6.69
CA TRP A 149 28.78 -5.09 -5.48
C TRP A 149 29.64 -5.54 -4.29
N TYR A 150 30.05 -6.81 -4.25
CA TYR A 150 31.00 -7.33 -3.26
C TYR A 150 32.47 -6.92 -3.53
N ARG A 151 32.80 -6.46 -4.75
CA ARG A 151 34.18 -6.17 -5.16
C ARG A 151 34.64 -4.74 -4.84
N LEU A 152 33.72 -3.87 -4.42
CA LEU A 152 34.02 -2.47 -4.08
C LEU A 152 34.42 -2.24 -2.60
N LYS A 153 34.50 -3.28 -1.76
CA LYS A 153 34.97 -3.12 -0.36
C LYS A 153 36.49 -3.03 -0.17
N THR A 154 37.28 -3.09 -1.23
CA THR A 154 38.71 -2.75 -1.18
C THR A 154 39.01 -1.61 -2.13
N CYS A 155 38.66 -0.40 -1.75
CA CYS A 155 39.32 0.80 -2.29
C CYS A 155 40.77 0.78 -1.75
N PRO A 156 41.80 0.58 -2.59
CA PRO A 156 43.16 0.76 -2.11
C PRO A 156 43.36 2.26 -1.93
N MET A 157 43.48 2.69 -0.68
CA MET A 157 43.96 4.04 -0.36
C MET A 157 45.35 4.20 -0.97
N LYS A 158 45.44 4.82 -2.15
CA LYS A 158 46.71 5.25 -2.72
C LYS A 158 47.21 6.43 -1.89
N LYS A 159 48.38 6.24 -1.28
CA LYS A 159 49.26 7.31 -0.80
C LYS A 159 49.81 8.08 -1.98
#